data_AF-A0A966BUU7-F1
#
_entry.id   AF-A0A966BUU7-F1
#
_cell.length_a   1.000
_cell.length_b   1.000
_cell.length_c   1.000
_cell.angle_alpha   90.00
_cell.angle_beta   90.00
_cell.angle_gamma   90.00
#
_symmetry.space_group_name_H-M   'P 1'
#
loop_
_entity.id
_entity.type
_entity.pdbx_description
1 polymer ?
#
loop_
_entity_poly.entity_id
_entity_poly.type
_entity_poly.pdbx_seq_one_letter_code
_entity_poly.pdbx_strand_id
1 'polypeptide(L)'
;MTVLKRNKRVKADPELVKLADSLLTNYKKPEDLIGENGLLKQLTKMLVERALEAEMAEHLGHDKSQAVTNASGNARNGHSGKTLKGDFGELPLAIPRDRQGSFEPQLVAKHQTRWTGFDDKVISLYARGLSVREIQGHLEEMYGTEVSPSLISAVTDAVSEEVKLWQARPLDALYPILYLDCIHVKVRDAGAVRTKAVYLAIGVNLDGHKEVLGLWIAQTEGAKFWLHVVTELKNRGVQDIFIACVDGLKG
;
A
#
# COMPACT_ATOMS: atom_id res chain seq x y z
N MET A 1 21.43 -29.27 -12.57
CA MET A 1 20.52 -28.86 -13.68
C MET A 1 19.09 -28.92 -13.17
N THR A 2 18.57 -27.80 -12.68
CA THR A 2 17.23 -27.72 -12.10
C THR A 2 16.22 -27.47 -13.23
N VAL A 3 15.35 -28.45 -13.47
CA VAL A 3 14.32 -28.38 -14.51
C VAL A 3 13.26 -27.35 -14.08
N LEU A 4 13.20 -26.22 -14.80
CA LEU A 4 12.12 -25.24 -14.71
C LEU A 4 10.78 -25.94 -15.00
N LYS A 5 9.94 -26.11 -13.98
CA LYS A 5 8.55 -26.54 -14.16
C LYS A 5 7.85 -25.50 -15.04
N ARG A 6 7.55 -25.87 -16.29
CA ARG A 6 6.71 -25.07 -17.21
C ARG A 6 5.38 -24.79 -16.53
N ASN A 7 5.10 -23.52 -16.26
CA ASN A 7 3.80 -23.05 -15.79
C ASN A 7 2.73 -23.48 -16.82
N LYS A 8 1.80 -24.36 -16.42
CA LYS A 8 0.65 -24.72 -17.26
C LYS A 8 -0.17 -23.44 -17.46
N ARG A 9 -0.25 -22.92 -18.69
CA ARG A 9 -1.18 -21.84 -19.05
C ARG A 9 -2.59 -22.31 -18.74
N VAL A 10 -3.24 -21.67 -17.77
CA VAL A 10 -4.68 -21.83 -17.53
C VAL A 10 -5.39 -21.38 -18.80
N LYS A 11 -6.21 -22.26 -19.41
CA LYS A 11 -7.04 -21.87 -20.56
C LYS A 11 -8.11 -20.88 -20.06
N ALA A 12 -8.24 -19.74 -20.74
CA ALA A 12 -9.29 -18.77 -20.44
C ALA A 12 -10.67 -19.42 -20.62
N ASP A 13 -11.60 -19.06 -19.73
CA ASP A 13 -13.00 -19.50 -19.81
C ASP A 13 -13.60 -19.09 -21.17
N PRO A 14 -14.11 -20.03 -21.99
CA PRO A 14 -14.69 -19.74 -23.29
C PRO A 14 -15.81 -18.69 -23.26
N GLU A 15 -16.58 -18.60 -22.18
CA GLU A 15 -17.64 -17.59 -22.04
C GLU A 15 -17.07 -16.19 -21.80
N LEU A 16 -15.97 -16.08 -21.03
CA LEU A 16 -15.27 -14.80 -20.84
C LEU A 16 -14.62 -14.31 -22.14
N VAL A 17 -14.11 -15.21 -22.97
CA VAL A 17 -13.54 -14.86 -24.29
C VAL A 17 -14.63 -14.29 -25.19
N LYS A 18 -15.78 -14.96 -25.31
CA LYS A 18 -16.92 -14.45 -26.09
C LYS A 18 -17.41 -13.09 -25.60
N LEU A 19 -17.47 -12.91 -24.28
CA LEU A 19 -17.84 -11.64 -23.68
C LEU A 19 -16.84 -10.54 -24.05
N ALA A 20 -15.54 -10.81 -23.97
CA ALA A 20 -14.49 -9.87 -24.36
C ALA A 20 -14.61 -9.48 -25.85
N ASP A 21 -14.83 -10.46 -26.74
CA ASP A 21 -15.04 -10.20 -28.17
C ASP A 21 -16.26 -9.29 -28.40
N SER A 22 -17.37 -9.55 -27.68
CA SER A 22 -18.57 -8.72 -27.78
C SER A 22 -18.35 -7.28 -27.31
N LEU A 23 -17.59 -7.10 -26.23
CA LEU A 23 -17.29 -5.79 -25.65
C LEU A 23 -16.34 -4.97 -26.54
N LEU A 24 -15.48 -5.62 -27.31
CA LEU A 24 -14.51 -4.98 -28.21
C LEU A 24 -15.05 -4.70 -29.62
N THR A 25 -16.31 -5.04 -29.92
CA THR A 25 -16.93 -4.86 -31.25
C THR A 25 -16.75 -3.46 -31.85
N ASN A 26 -16.74 -2.41 -31.00
CA ASN A 26 -16.65 -1.01 -31.42
C ASN A 26 -15.29 -0.36 -31.12
N TYR A 27 -14.28 -1.14 -30.73
CA TYR A 27 -12.96 -0.64 -30.41
C TYR A 27 -12.21 -0.17 -31.66
N LYS A 28 -11.83 1.10 -31.72
CA LYS A 28 -11.10 1.69 -32.86
C LYS A 28 -9.76 2.28 -32.46
N LYS A 29 -9.65 2.81 -31.25
CA LYS A 29 -8.43 3.46 -30.72
C LYS A 29 -8.25 3.17 -29.23
N PRO A 30 -7.02 3.27 -28.69
CA PRO A 30 -6.76 2.97 -27.28
C PRO A 30 -7.68 3.71 -26.30
N GLU A 31 -8.05 4.96 -26.60
CA GLU A 31 -8.90 5.79 -25.74
C GLU A 31 -10.31 5.21 -25.57
N ASP A 32 -10.80 4.41 -26.51
CA ASP A 32 -12.11 3.74 -26.40
C ASP A 32 -12.11 2.68 -25.29
N LEU A 33 -10.93 2.13 -24.96
CA LEU A 33 -10.76 1.13 -23.91
C LEU A 33 -10.34 1.76 -22.58
N ILE A 34 -9.31 2.62 -22.62
CA ILE A 34 -8.61 3.14 -21.42
C ILE A 34 -8.78 4.65 -21.17
N GLY A 35 -9.46 5.39 -22.04
CA GLY A 35 -9.64 6.84 -21.89
C GLY A 35 -10.59 7.22 -20.74
N GLU A 36 -10.80 8.52 -20.55
CA GLU A 36 -11.63 9.07 -19.46
C GLU A 36 -13.07 8.53 -19.45
N ASN A 37 -13.60 8.17 -20.62
CA ASN A 37 -14.90 7.52 -20.82
C ASN A 37 -14.76 6.11 -21.43
N GLY A 38 -13.59 5.50 -21.31
CA GLY A 38 -13.26 4.21 -21.88
C GLY A 38 -14.08 3.05 -21.28
N LEU A 39 -14.20 1.98 -22.05
CA LEU A 39 -14.95 0.79 -21.72
C LEU A 39 -14.59 0.22 -20.34
N LEU A 40 -13.30 0.16 -19.97
CA LEU A 40 -12.87 -0.41 -18.69
C LEU A 40 -13.42 0.37 -17.50
N LYS A 41 -13.45 1.70 -17.59
CA LYS A 41 -13.97 2.56 -16.54
C LYS A 41 -15.48 2.39 -16.37
N GLN A 42 -16.21 2.30 -17.48
CA GLN A 42 -17.66 2.05 -17.46
C GLN A 42 -17.99 0.67 -16.89
N LEU A 43 -17.24 -0.36 -17.29
CA LEU A 43 -17.38 -1.72 -16.74
C LEU A 43 -17.10 -1.75 -15.25
N THR A 44 -16.03 -1.10 -14.81
CA THR A 44 -15.67 -1.01 -13.39
C THR A 44 -16.77 -0.34 -12.59
N LYS A 45 -17.31 0.79 -13.08
CA LYS A 45 -18.47 1.45 -12.49
C LYS A 45 -19.65 0.49 -12.34
N MET A 46 -20.03 -0.17 -13.43
CA MET A 46 -21.18 -1.07 -13.46
C MET A 46 -21.02 -2.27 -12.52
N LEU A 47 -19.80 -2.82 -12.39
CA LEU A 47 -19.52 -3.93 -11.47
C LEU A 47 -19.59 -3.49 -10.02
N VAL A 48 -18.96 -2.35 -9.69
CA VAL A 48 -18.98 -1.81 -8.32
C VAL A 48 -20.39 -1.44 -7.89
N GLU A 49 -21.17 -0.74 -8.73
CA GLU A 49 -22.56 -0.38 -8.39
C GLU A 49 -23.44 -1.62 -8.22
N ARG A 50 -23.28 -2.65 -9.07
CA ARG A 50 -24.04 -3.91 -8.92
C ARG A 50 -23.66 -4.69 -7.67
N ALA A 51 -22.38 -4.72 -7.31
CA ALA A 51 -21.93 -5.37 -6.08
C ALA A 51 -22.50 -4.65 -4.84
N LEU A 52 -22.48 -3.31 -4.81
CA LEU A 52 -23.10 -2.53 -3.74
C LEU A 52 -24.63 -2.76 -3.65
N GLU A 53 -25.31 -2.93 -4.79
CA GLU A 53 -26.74 -3.26 -4.82
C GLU A 53 -27.04 -4.65 -4.26
N ALA A 54 -26.13 -5.62 -4.47
CA ALA A 54 -26.21 -6.96 -3.91
C ALA A 54 -25.97 -6.95 -2.40
N GLU A 55 -24.94 -6.23 -1.92
CA GLU A 55 -24.70 -6.02 -0.49
C GLU A 55 -25.93 -5.39 0.19
N MET A 56 -26.58 -4.41 -0.47
CA MET A 56 -27.81 -3.80 0.03
C MET A 56 -28.98 -4.80 0.09
N ALA A 57 -29.11 -5.70 -0.89
CA ALA A 57 -30.16 -6.71 -0.89
C ALA A 57 -29.97 -7.69 0.27
N GLU A 58 -28.72 -8.10 0.52
CA GLU A 58 -28.34 -8.95 1.64
C GLU A 58 -28.60 -8.27 2.99
N HIS A 59 -28.16 -7.02 3.15
CA HIS A 59 -28.40 -6.21 4.36
C HIS A 59 -29.89 -6.08 4.69
N LEU A 60 -30.72 -5.84 3.67
CA LEU A 60 -32.15 -5.63 3.85
C LEU A 60 -32.98 -6.92 3.84
N GLY A 61 -32.42 -8.04 3.40
CA GLY A 61 -33.12 -9.33 3.25
C GLY A 61 -34.16 -9.38 2.13
N HIS A 62 -34.13 -8.43 1.19
CA HIS A 62 -35.06 -8.40 0.04
C HIS A 62 -34.50 -7.61 -1.15
N ASP A 63 -34.92 -7.98 -2.36
CA ASP A 63 -34.50 -7.32 -3.59
C ASP A 63 -35.21 -5.99 -3.84
N LYS A 64 -34.67 -5.24 -4.81
CA LYS A 64 -35.29 -4.01 -5.30
C LYS A 64 -36.73 -4.29 -5.77
N SER A 65 -37.67 -3.47 -5.29
CA SER A 65 -39.09 -3.56 -5.62
C SER A 65 -39.84 -4.78 -5.07
N GLN A 66 -39.23 -5.57 -4.19
CA GLN A 66 -39.95 -6.58 -3.43
C GLN A 66 -40.60 -5.99 -2.17
N ALA A 67 -41.62 -6.67 -1.64
CA ALA A 67 -42.23 -6.29 -0.38
C ALA A 67 -41.19 -6.30 0.74
N VAL A 68 -41.28 -5.34 1.66
CA VAL A 68 -40.40 -5.26 2.82
C VAL A 68 -40.77 -6.40 3.77
N THR A 69 -39.90 -7.41 3.86
CA THR A 69 -40.11 -8.63 4.66
C THR A 69 -39.24 -8.69 5.91
N ASN A 70 -38.38 -7.69 6.14
CA ASN A 70 -37.48 -7.66 7.27
C ASN A 70 -38.16 -7.19 8.57
N ALA A 71 -37.68 -7.69 9.72
CA ALA A 71 -38.24 -7.36 11.03
C ALA A 71 -38.03 -5.88 11.42
N SER A 72 -37.01 -5.23 10.87
CA SER A 72 -36.69 -3.82 11.12
C SER A 72 -37.61 -2.86 10.36
N GLY A 73 -38.38 -3.33 9.37
CA GLY A 73 -39.16 -2.49 8.45
C GLY A 73 -38.29 -1.55 7.60
N ASN A 74 -36.98 -1.80 7.54
CA ASN A 74 -36.04 -0.95 6.82
C ASN A 74 -36.16 -1.19 5.31
N ALA A 75 -36.06 -0.13 4.53
CA ALA A 75 -36.26 -0.18 3.09
C ALA A 75 -35.21 0.67 2.37
N ARG A 76 -35.07 0.45 1.07
CA ARG A 76 -34.21 1.25 0.20
C ARG A 76 -34.69 2.71 0.14
N ASN A 77 -33.77 3.67 0.09
CA ASN A 77 -34.03 5.10 0.05
C ASN A 77 -33.13 5.81 -0.98
N GLY A 78 -33.15 5.31 -2.21
CA GLY A 78 -32.39 5.88 -3.32
C GLY A 78 -30.88 5.67 -3.19
N HIS A 79 -30.11 6.62 -3.75
CA HIS A 79 -28.66 6.56 -3.86
C HIS A 79 -28.01 7.87 -3.42
N SER A 80 -26.75 7.80 -2.98
CA SER A 80 -25.87 8.96 -2.81
C SER A 80 -24.77 8.94 -3.85
N GLY A 81 -24.43 10.12 -4.39
CA GLY A 81 -23.23 10.28 -5.19
C GLY A 81 -21.98 10.11 -4.31
N LYS A 82 -20.99 9.38 -4.83
CA LYS A 82 -19.62 9.34 -4.31
C LYS A 82 -18.64 9.20 -5.46
N THR A 83 -17.62 10.06 -5.50
CA THR A 83 -16.53 9.91 -6.48
C THR A 83 -15.39 9.13 -5.85
N LEU A 84 -15.09 7.97 -6.43
CA LEU A 84 -13.99 7.10 -6.04
C LEU A 84 -12.76 7.40 -6.91
N LYS A 85 -11.61 7.62 -6.29
CA LYS A 85 -10.34 7.86 -6.97
C LYS A 85 -9.50 6.58 -6.99
N GLY A 86 -8.98 6.21 -8.15
CA GLY A 86 -8.14 5.02 -8.30
C GLY A 86 -7.37 5.02 -9.61
N ASP A 87 -6.87 3.84 -9.99
CA ASP A 87 -6.04 3.67 -11.18
C ASP A 87 -6.75 4.03 -12.50
N PHE A 88 -8.07 3.99 -12.50
CA PHE A 88 -8.96 4.36 -13.60
C PHE A 88 -9.34 5.86 -13.59
N GLY A 89 -8.66 6.68 -12.78
CA GLY A 89 -8.98 8.09 -12.54
C GLY A 89 -10.17 8.26 -11.59
N GLU A 90 -10.98 9.30 -11.83
CA GLU A 90 -12.19 9.57 -11.03
C GLU A 90 -13.39 8.75 -11.52
N LEU A 91 -13.99 7.96 -10.62
CA LEU A 91 -15.14 7.11 -10.88
C LEU A 91 -16.35 7.58 -10.06
N PRO A 92 -17.31 8.29 -10.68
CA PRO A 92 -18.54 8.69 -10.01
C PRO A 92 -19.47 7.49 -9.85
N LEU A 93 -19.73 7.11 -8.60
CA LEU A 93 -20.57 5.99 -8.18
C LEU A 93 -21.89 6.48 -7.57
N ALA A 94 -22.97 5.75 -7.85
CA ALA A 94 -24.24 5.84 -7.15
C ALA A 94 -24.30 4.76 -6.05
N ILE A 95 -24.08 5.15 -4.80
CA ILE A 95 -24.08 4.22 -3.66
C ILE A 95 -25.50 4.06 -3.12
N PRO A 96 -26.05 2.83 -3.03
CA PRO A 96 -27.39 2.61 -2.52
C PRO A 96 -27.49 2.99 -1.05
N ARG A 97 -28.67 3.47 -0.64
CA ARG A 97 -28.97 3.87 0.73
C ARG A 97 -30.18 3.14 1.28
N ASP A 98 -30.15 2.86 2.57
CA ASP A 98 -31.31 2.43 3.34
C ASP A 98 -31.97 3.63 4.04
N ARG A 99 -33.21 3.43 4.50
CA ARG A 99 -34.01 4.48 5.13
C ARG A 99 -33.52 4.79 6.54
N GLN A 100 -33.03 3.79 7.25
CA GLN A 100 -32.56 3.91 8.64
C GLN A 100 -31.07 4.30 8.74
N GLY A 101 -30.32 4.35 7.64
CA GLY A 101 -28.90 4.72 7.62
C GLY A 101 -27.95 3.66 8.23
N SER A 102 -28.47 2.45 8.44
CA SER A 102 -27.79 1.32 9.07
C SER A 102 -26.90 0.52 8.11
N PHE A 103 -27.03 0.73 6.80
CA PHE A 103 -26.23 -0.01 5.82
C PHE A 103 -24.76 0.39 5.88
N GLU A 104 -23.86 -0.58 6.02
CA GLU A 104 -22.40 -0.40 6.00
C GLU A 104 -21.80 -1.23 4.86
N PRO A 105 -21.54 -0.62 3.68
CA PRO A 105 -21.01 -1.36 2.54
C PRO A 105 -19.59 -1.88 2.81
N GLN A 106 -19.31 -3.09 2.34
CA GLN A 106 -18.01 -3.75 2.51
C GLN A 106 -17.05 -3.42 1.36
N LEU A 107 -17.55 -3.40 0.11
CA LEU A 107 -16.72 -3.13 -1.07
C LEU A 107 -16.16 -1.70 -1.08
N VAL A 108 -16.99 -0.70 -0.73
CA VAL A 108 -16.59 0.71 -0.63
C VAL A 108 -17.16 1.30 0.65
N ALA A 109 -16.35 1.33 1.70
CA ALA A 109 -16.76 1.76 3.03
C ALA A 109 -17.32 3.20 3.05
N LYS A 110 -18.09 3.53 4.10
CA LYS A 110 -18.55 4.91 4.33
C LYS A 110 -17.35 5.86 4.37
N HIS A 111 -17.48 7.01 3.72
CA HIS A 111 -16.41 8.03 3.58
C HIS A 111 -15.12 7.60 2.84
N GLN A 112 -14.96 6.33 2.46
CA GLN A 112 -13.85 5.90 1.61
C GLN A 112 -14.01 6.48 0.21
N THR A 113 -13.09 7.35 -0.19
CA THR A 113 -13.04 7.96 -1.53
C THR A 113 -11.92 7.39 -2.41
N ARG A 114 -11.26 6.32 -1.98
CA ARG A 114 -10.12 5.71 -2.70
C ARG A 114 -10.28 4.23 -2.93
N TRP A 115 -9.82 3.80 -4.10
CA TRP A 115 -9.63 2.39 -4.41
C TRP A 115 -8.25 1.93 -3.91
N THR A 116 -8.20 0.78 -3.24
CA THR A 116 -6.97 0.22 -2.66
C THR A 116 -5.93 -0.10 -3.75
N GLY A 117 -4.66 0.25 -3.49
CA GLY A 117 -3.53 0.11 -4.43
C GLY A 117 -2.89 1.45 -4.85
N PHE A 118 -3.58 2.58 -4.66
CA PHE A 118 -3.00 3.92 -4.85
C PHE A 118 -1.88 4.19 -3.83
N ASP A 119 -2.13 3.86 -2.56
CA ASP A 119 -1.19 4.11 -1.47
C ASP A 119 0.11 3.30 -1.65
N ASP A 120 0.01 2.04 -2.08
CA ASP A 120 1.17 1.19 -2.38
C ASP A 120 2.08 1.80 -3.46
N LYS A 121 1.48 2.43 -4.48
CA LYS A 121 2.24 3.12 -5.54
C LYS A 121 2.90 4.38 -5.03
N VAL A 122 2.23 5.17 -4.19
CA VAL A 122 2.84 6.33 -3.52
C VAL A 122 4.05 5.89 -2.68
N ILE A 123 3.89 4.84 -1.86
CA ILE A 123 4.98 4.27 -1.04
C ILE A 123 6.11 3.77 -1.93
N SER A 124 5.79 3.07 -3.02
CA SER A 124 6.76 2.53 -3.96
C SER A 124 7.57 3.63 -4.67
N LEU A 125 6.93 4.74 -5.05
CA LEU A 125 7.61 5.89 -5.67
C LEU A 125 8.48 6.63 -4.65
N TYR A 126 7.99 6.81 -3.42
CA TYR A 126 8.77 7.39 -2.34
C TYR A 126 10.00 6.54 -1.99
N ALA A 127 9.85 5.21 -1.92
CA ALA A 127 10.93 4.26 -1.68
C ALA A 127 12.00 4.27 -2.79
N ARG A 128 11.64 4.68 -4.02
CA ARG A 128 12.59 4.90 -5.13
C ARG A 128 13.32 6.25 -5.03
N GLY A 129 13.03 7.07 -4.03
CA GLY A 129 13.70 8.33 -3.78
C GLY A 129 13.09 9.54 -4.47
N LEU A 130 11.88 9.43 -5.02
CA LEU A 130 11.18 10.57 -5.61
C LEU A 130 10.71 11.53 -4.51
N SER A 131 10.89 12.83 -4.73
CA SER A 131 10.34 13.86 -3.87
C SER A 131 8.81 13.91 -3.98
N VAL A 132 8.14 14.48 -2.96
CA VAL A 132 6.67 14.64 -2.96
C VAL A 132 6.15 15.35 -4.22
N ARG A 133 6.91 16.31 -4.78
CA ARG A 133 6.54 17.01 -6.01
C ARG A 133 6.69 16.15 -7.26
N GLU A 134 7.75 15.34 -7.33
CA GLU A 134 7.94 14.39 -8.44
C GLU A 134 6.88 13.29 -8.40
N ILE A 135 6.54 12.80 -7.19
CA ILE A 135 5.43 11.87 -6.99
C ILE A 135 4.12 12.50 -7.45
N GLN A 136 3.83 13.74 -7.03
CA GLN A 136 2.63 14.46 -7.48
C GLN A 136 2.52 14.52 -9.01
N GLY A 137 3.58 15.00 -9.69
CA GLY A 137 3.59 15.08 -11.15
C GLY A 137 3.44 13.72 -11.81
N HIS A 138 4.11 12.69 -11.31
CA HIS A 138 4.00 11.34 -11.85
C HIS A 138 2.60 10.74 -11.67
N LEU A 139 1.97 10.97 -10.52
CA LEU A 139 0.60 10.52 -10.27
C LEU A 139 -0.41 11.30 -11.12
N GLU A 140 -0.18 12.59 -11.36
CA GLU A 140 -1.00 13.40 -12.27
C GLU A 140 -0.90 12.90 -13.71
N GLU A 141 0.30 12.59 -14.20
CA GLU A 141 0.51 12.00 -15.53
C GLU A 141 -0.18 10.63 -15.68
N MET A 142 -0.13 9.79 -14.62
CA MET A 142 -0.72 8.45 -14.65
C MET A 142 -2.25 8.47 -14.53
N TYR A 143 -2.80 9.36 -13.68
CA TYR A 143 -4.22 9.32 -13.29
C TYR A 143 -5.07 10.49 -13.79
N GLY A 144 -4.45 11.49 -14.43
CA GLY A 144 -5.13 12.67 -14.97
C GLY A 144 -5.83 13.53 -13.91
N THR A 145 -5.42 13.43 -12.64
CA THR A 145 -6.00 14.18 -11.52
C THR A 145 -4.92 14.70 -10.59
N GLU A 146 -5.12 15.91 -10.08
CA GLU A 146 -4.17 16.54 -9.17
C GLU A 146 -4.21 15.85 -7.80
N VAL A 147 -3.07 15.30 -7.39
CA VAL A 147 -2.88 14.69 -6.07
C VAL A 147 -2.23 15.71 -5.14
N SER A 148 -2.85 16.01 -4.00
CA SER A 148 -2.30 17.02 -3.10
C SER A 148 -0.99 16.55 -2.43
N PRO A 149 0.00 17.43 -2.23
CA PRO A 149 1.23 17.10 -1.48
C PRO A 149 0.96 16.61 -0.05
N SER A 150 -0.02 17.25 0.62
CA SER A 150 -0.47 16.85 1.95
C SER A 150 -0.89 15.39 2.01
N LEU A 151 -1.43 14.90 0.89
CA LEU A 151 -1.90 13.55 0.83
C LEU A 151 -0.76 12.55 0.67
N ILE A 152 0.18 12.85 -0.22
CA ILE A 152 1.37 12.02 -0.40
C ILE A 152 2.10 11.89 0.94
N SER A 153 2.23 12.98 1.70
CA SER A 153 2.76 12.97 3.06
C SER A 153 1.97 12.06 4.00
N ALA A 154 0.63 12.17 4.03
CA ALA A 154 -0.19 11.34 4.91
C ALA A 154 -0.05 9.83 4.61
N VAL A 155 0.07 9.47 3.33
CA VAL A 155 0.30 8.07 2.92
C VAL A 155 1.68 7.59 3.35
N THR A 156 2.73 8.40 3.17
CA THR A 156 4.08 8.02 3.64
C THR A 156 4.16 7.94 5.16
N ASP A 157 3.42 8.79 5.87
CA ASP A 157 3.39 8.82 7.33
C ASP A 157 2.69 7.58 7.91
N ALA A 158 1.69 7.03 7.21
CA ALA A 158 0.97 5.83 7.64
C ALA A 158 1.90 4.61 7.81
N VAL A 159 2.98 4.52 7.02
CA VAL A 159 3.97 3.43 7.13
C VAL A 159 4.87 3.57 8.36
N SER A 160 4.84 4.72 9.05
CA SER A 160 5.69 4.97 10.23
C SER A 160 5.44 3.96 11.36
N GLU A 161 4.21 3.46 11.50
CA GLU A 161 3.89 2.44 12.49
C GLU A 161 4.51 1.09 12.11
N GLU A 162 4.45 0.71 10.83
CA GLU A 162 5.10 -0.51 10.31
C GLU A 162 6.61 -0.45 10.46
N VAL A 163 7.23 0.71 10.23
CA VAL A 163 8.67 0.92 10.45
C VAL A 163 9.04 0.70 11.92
N LYS A 164 8.23 1.19 12.86
CA LYS A 164 8.47 0.95 14.30
C LYS A 164 8.34 -0.53 14.66
N LEU A 165 7.34 -1.22 14.11
CA LEU A 165 7.18 -2.66 14.31
C LEU A 165 8.36 -3.44 13.73
N TRP A 166 8.84 -3.07 12.54
CA TRP A 166 10.02 -3.66 11.93
C TRP A 166 11.28 -3.40 12.76
N GLN A 167 11.48 -2.18 13.27
CA GLN A 167 12.59 -1.85 14.16
C GLN A 167 12.56 -2.65 15.47
N ALA A 168 11.38 -2.97 16.00
CA ALA A 168 11.23 -3.75 17.23
C ALA A 168 11.15 -5.27 16.99
N ARG A 169 11.23 -5.74 15.74
CA ARG A 169 11.01 -7.16 15.40
C ARG A 169 12.00 -8.07 16.15
N PRO A 170 11.57 -9.27 16.58
CA PRO A 170 12.47 -10.25 17.16
C PRO A 170 13.54 -10.66 16.15
N LEU A 171 14.75 -10.91 16.62
CA LEU A 171 15.92 -11.31 15.84
C LEU A 171 16.35 -12.73 16.23
N ASP A 172 17.09 -13.38 15.34
CA ASP A 172 17.62 -14.71 15.60
C ASP A 172 18.65 -14.67 16.74
N ALA A 173 18.80 -15.80 17.43
CA ALA A 173 19.71 -15.90 18.58
C ALA A 173 21.19 -15.82 18.18
N LEU A 174 21.55 -16.13 16.95
CA LEU A 174 22.94 -16.23 16.49
C LEU A 174 23.13 -15.63 15.10
N TYR A 175 24.09 -14.72 14.97
CA TYR A 175 24.55 -14.16 13.70
C TYR A 175 26.05 -14.39 13.53
N PRO A 176 26.50 -15.30 12.63
CA PRO A 176 27.92 -15.54 12.42
C PRO A 176 28.75 -14.29 12.11
N ILE A 177 28.19 -13.35 11.34
CA ILE A 177 28.87 -12.11 10.97
C ILE A 177 27.93 -10.93 11.20
N LEU A 178 28.42 -9.89 11.87
CA LEU A 178 27.77 -8.61 12.04
C LEU A 178 28.63 -7.49 11.43
N TYR A 179 28.05 -6.69 10.55
CA TYR A 179 28.63 -5.44 10.07
C TYR A 179 27.95 -4.26 10.76
N LEU A 180 28.77 -3.35 11.28
CA LEU A 180 28.31 -2.06 11.80
C LEU A 180 28.95 -0.97 10.94
N ASP A 181 28.09 -0.18 10.30
CA ASP A 181 28.50 0.83 9.33
C ASP A 181 27.72 2.14 9.57
N CYS A 182 28.16 3.23 8.95
CA CYS A 182 27.61 4.57 9.10
C CYS A 182 27.52 5.29 7.76
N ILE A 183 26.34 5.82 7.46
CA ILE A 183 26.09 6.64 6.28
C ILE A 183 25.75 8.06 6.71
N HIS A 184 26.41 9.04 6.09
CA HIS A 184 26.14 10.46 6.33
C HIS A 184 25.08 10.97 5.36
N VAL A 185 23.96 11.45 5.90
CA VAL A 185 22.84 11.99 5.12
C VAL A 185 22.56 13.43 5.50
N LYS A 186 22.22 14.26 4.52
CA LYS A 186 21.79 15.64 4.76
C LYS A 186 20.30 15.64 5.05
N VAL A 187 19.93 16.04 6.27
CA VAL A 187 18.53 16.16 6.68
C VAL A 187 18.22 17.59 7.09
N ARG A 188 16.98 18.03 6.84
CA ARG A 188 16.49 19.30 7.37
C ARG A 188 16.05 19.09 8.81
N ASP A 189 16.72 19.75 9.74
CA ASP A 189 16.46 19.64 11.18
C ASP A 189 16.44 21.05 11.80
N ALA A 190 15.38 21.36 12.55
CA ALA A 190 15.16 22.69 13.16
C ALA A 190 15.37 23.88 12.20
N GLY A 191 14.90 23.75 10.94
CA GLY A 191 14.98 24.80 9.92
C GLY A 191 16.33 24.91 9.20
N ALA A 192 17.35 24.14 9.57
CA ALA A 192 18.66 24.12 8.90
C ALA A 192 18.96 22.73 8.31
N VAL A 193 19.67 22.68 7.18
CA VAL A 193 20.19 21.41 6.64
C VAL A 193 21.43 21.02 7.43
N ARG A 194 21.37 19.89 8.13
CA ARG A 194 22.47 19.33 8.92
C ARG A 194 22.82 17.95 8.39
N THR A 195 24.11 17.64 8.35
CA THR A 195 24.56 16.27 8.10
C THR A 195 24.33 15.47 9.39
N LYS A 196 23.59 14.36 9.29
CA LYS A 196 23.43 13.38 10.36
C LYS A 196 24.05 12.04 9.96
N ALA A 197 24.60 11.35 10.94
CA ALA A 197 25.07 9.99 10.81
C ALA A 197 23.90 9.02 11.02
N VAL A 198 23.72 8.09 10.08
CA VAL A 198 22.79 6.97 10.17
C VAL A 198 23.62 5.71 10.31
N TYR A 199 23.59 5.13 11.49
CA TYR A 199 24.28 3.88 11.79
C TYR A 199 23.39 2.71 11.41
N LEU A 200 23.98 1.69 10.81
CA LEU A 200 23.29 0.49 10.35
C LEU A 200 23.96 -0.75 10.91
N ALA A 201 23.15 -1.75 11.26
CA ALA A 201 23.62 -3.09 11.60
C ALA A 201 23.14 -4.06 10.53
N ILE A 202 24.06 -4.79 9.89
CA ILE A 202 23.75 -5.87 8.95
C ILE A 202 24.28 -7.19 9.50
N GLY A 203 23.38 -8.14 9.75
CA GLY A 203 23.73 -9.51 10.13
C GLY A 203 23.77 -10.43 8.92
N VAL A 204 24.65 -11.42 8.96
CA VAL A 204 24.58 -12.61 8.10
C VAL A 204 24.00 -13.73 8.96
N ASN A 205 22.87 -14.30 8.56
CA ASN A 205 22.22 -15.39 9.30
C ASN A 205 22.90 -16.75 9.01
N LEU A 206 22.42 -17.82 9.65
CA LEU A 206 22.98 -19.17 9.48
C LEU A 206 22.78 -19.74 8.07
N ASP A 207 21.81 -19.24 7.32
CA ASP A 207 21.59 -19.60 5.91
C ASP A 207 22.53 -18.83 4.95
N GLY A 208 23.33 -17.90 5.47
CA GLY A 208 24.23 -17.05 4.68
C GLY A 208 23.56 -15.83 4.04
N HIS A 209 22.31 -15.51 4.42
CA HIS A 209 21.61 -14.32 3.94
C HIS A 209 21.96 -13.09 4.77
N LYS A 210 22.19 -11.97 4.07
CA LYS A 210 22.37 -10.65 4.70
C LYS A 210 21.02 -10.05 5.04
N GLU A 211 20.89 -9.50 6.24
CA GLU A 211 19.72 -8.73 6.62
C GLU A 211 20.07 -7.51 7.46
N VAL A 212 19.26 -6.45 7.33
CA VAL A 212 19.38 -5.25 8.16
C VAL A 212 18.72 -5.55 9.51
N LEU A 213 19.50 -5.48 10.58
CA LEU A 213 19.04 -5.71 11.95
C LEU A 213 18.47 -4.43 12.56
N GLY A 214 18.99 -3.26 12.18
CA GLY A 214 18.47 -1.96 12.61
C GLY A 214 19.18 -0.77 11.98
N LEU A 215 18.58 0.40 12.20
CA LEU A 215 19.01 1.71 11.71
C LEU A 215 18.83 2.74 12.84
N TRP A 216 19.86 3.51 13.14
CA TRP A 216 19.84 4.49 14.22
C TRP A 216 20.39 5.83 13.76
N ILE A 217 19.70 6.91 14.10
CA ILE A 217 20.15 8.28 13.80
C ILE A 217 20.73 8.86 15.08
N ALA A 218 22.01 9.24 15.08
CA ALA A 218 22.62 9.91 16.22
C ALA A 218 23.26 11.24 15.80
N GLN A 219 23.25 12.21 16.72
CA GLN A 219 23.95 13.49 16.52
C GLN A 219 25.43 13.41 16.93
N THR A 220 25.80 12.48 17.81
CA THR A 220 27.16 12.30 18.32
C THR A 220 27.54 10.82 18.34
N GLU A 221 28.77 10.53 17.93
CA GLU A 221 29.38 9.20 17.98
C GLU A 221 30.08 9.00 19.33
N GLY A 222 29.87 7.85 19.98
CA GLY A 222 30.60 7.50 21.20
C GLY A 222 30.17 6.15 21.80
N ALA A 223 30.98 5.60 22.70
CA ALA A 223 30.78 4.27 23.31
C ALA A 223 29.38 4.04 23.90
N LYS A 224 28.75 5.06 24.49
CA LYS A 224 27.39 4.94 25.05
C LYS A 224 26.33 4.65 23.98
N PHE A 225 26.51 5.22 22.78
CA PHE A 225 25.62 4.97 21.66
C PHE A 225 25.76 3.54 21.16
N TRP A 226 27.00 3.06 20.97
CA TRP A 226 27.25 1.68 20.54
C TRP A 226 26.77 0.65 21.57
N LEU A 227 26.95 0.93 22.86
CA LEU A 227 26.37 0.12 23.92
C LEU A 227 24.85 0.04 23.82
N HIS A 228 24.17 1.17 23.53
CA HIS A 228 22.73 1.18 23.31
C HIS A 228 22.32 0.31 22.12
N VAL A 229 23.00 0.44 20.98
CA VAL A 229 22.74 -0.36 19.77
C VAL A 229 22.88 -1.85 20.05
N VAL A 230 24.00 -2.29 20.64
CA VAL A 230 24.24 -3.71 20.94
C VAL A 230 23.27 -4.23 22.01
N THR A 231 22.91 -3.40 22.99
CA THR A 231 21.91 -3.76 24.01
C THR A 231 20.53 -3.95 23.39
N GLU A 232 20.15 -3.11 22.43
CA GLU A 232 18.88 -3.27 21.71
C GLU A 232 18.85 -4.58 20.90
N LEU A 233 19.92 -4.87 20.15
CA LEU A 233 20.04 -6.14 19.42
C LEU A 233 19.89 -7.35 20.36
N LYS A 234 20.53 -7.30 21.53
CA LYS A 234 20.41 -8.33 22.56
C LYS A 234 18.98 -8.47 23.09
N ASN A 235 18.33 -7.34 23.42
CA ASN A 235 16.95 -7.34 23.91
C ASN A 235 15.95 -7.88 22.88
N ARG A 236 16.28 -7.78 21.59
CA ARG A 236 15.47 -8.30 20.49
C ARG A 236 15.70 -9.78 20.19
N GLY A 237 16.68 -10.42 20.83
CA GLY A 237 16.87 -11.88 20.76
C GLY A 237 18.31 -12.33 20.53
N VAL A 238 19.19 -11.47 20.02
CA VAL A 238 20.57 -11.83 19.68
C VAL A 238 21.32 -12.25 20.94
N GLN A 239 21.84 -13.47 20.96
CA GLN A 239 22.64 -14.01 22.07
C GLN A 239 24.12 -14.07 21.75
N ASP A 240 24.48 -14.35 20.49
CA ASP A 240 25.87 -14.58 20.11
C ASP A 240 26.20 -14.06 18.70
N ILE A 241 27.45 -13.61 18.53
CA ILE A 241 28.01 -13.06 17.30
C ILE A 241 29.46 -13.52 17.21
N PHE A 242 29.84 -14.24 16.15
CA PHE A 242 31.22 -14.75 16.04
C PHE A 242 32.20 -13.70 15.52
N ILE A 243 31.80 -12.92 14.52
CA ILE A 243 32.64 -11.91 13.88
C ILE A 243 31.87 -10.60 13.81
N ALA A 244 32.42 -9.54 14.41
CA ALA A 244 31.92 -8.18 14.25
C ALA A 244 32.93 -7.36 13.41
N CYS A 245 32.45 -6.81 12.29
CA CYS A 245 33.20 -5.92 11.42
C CYS A 245 32.74 -4.47 11.67
N VAL A 246 33.65 -3.63 12.16
CA VAL A 246 33.42 -2.23 12.52
C VAL A 246 34.48 -1.35 11.87
N ASP A 247 34.09 -0.21 11.29
CA ASP A 247 35.03 0.73 10.66
C ASP A 247 35.48 1.84 11.61
N GLY A 248 36.57 1.63 12.36
CA GLY A 248 37.30 2.73 13.03
C GLY A 248 36.48 3.64 13.96
N LEU A 249 35.31 3.19 14.41
CA LEU A 249 34.35 3.97 15.17
C LEU A 249 34.89 4.25 16.59
N LYS A 250 34.53 5.40 17.16
CA LYS A 250 34.96 5.79 18.51
C LYS A 250 34.10 5.11 19.58
N GLY A 251 34.68 4.13 20.27
CA GLY A 251 34.09 3.49 21.46
C GLY A 251 34.07 1.98 21.34
#